data_AF-A0A0Q7AXC5-F1
#
_entry.id   AF-A0A0Q7AXC5-F1
#
_cell.length_a   1.000
_cell.length_b   1.000
_cell.length_c   1.000
_cell.angle_alpha   90.00
_cell.angle_beta   90.00
_cell.angle_gamma   90.00
#
_symmetry.space_group_name_H-M   'P 1'
#
loop_
_entity.id
_entity.type
_entity.pdbx_description
1 polymer ?
#
loop_
_entity_poly.entity_id
_entity_poly.type
_entity_poly.pdbx_seq_one_letter_code
_entity_poly.pdbx_strand_id
1 'polypeptide(L)'
;MTIISRAWRPLALCVPFVLLAACASGDKPKLPVAPATVEAPGKSAVTVTSANDGARVVVAQAQELRVELPNSAWSIAQNFEWSVVDLGPGVLVPTGSRFERTARDVNPLESDGTTVFRFRPQAPGAVTLKLALRRPHRLDAPLQAVSFDVTVK
;
A
#
# COMPACT_ATOMS: atom_id res chain seq x y z
N MET A 1 -51.05 34.89 42.81
CA MET A 1 -50.62 35.40 44.12
C MET A 1 -49.39 34.62 44.53
N THR A 2 -48.21 35.25 44.48
CA THR A 2 -47.49 35.79 45.67
C THR A 2 -46.59 34.69 46.25
N ILE A 3 -45.28 34.79 46.50
CA ILE A 3 -44.17 35.74 46.29
C ILE A 3 -42.97 35.14 47.10
N ILE A 4 -41.72 35.58 46.86
CA ILE A 4 -40.53 35.53 47.77
C ILE A 4 -39.88 34.15 48.02
N SER A 5 -38.62 33.87 47.65
CA SER A 5 -37.31 34.53 47.79
C SER A 5 -36.54 34.18 49.09
N ARG A 6 -35.20 34.31 48.97
CA ARG A 6 -34.10 34.19 49.96
C ARG A 6 -33.51 32.78 50.17
N ALA A 7 -32.31 32.51 49.66
CA ALA A 7 -30.98 33.02 50.03
C ALA A 7 -30.47 32.47 51.37
N TRP A 8 -29.41 31.66 51.32
CA TRP A 8 -28.14 31.89 52.04
C TRP A 8 -27.14 30.75 51.83
N ARG A 9 -25.91 31.10 51.43
CA ARG A 9 -24.67 30.32 51.65
C ARG A 9 -24.16 30.64 53.06
N PRO A 10 -23.39 29.78 53.75
CA PRO A 10 -21.92 29.89 53.63
C PRO A 10 -21.08 28.61 53.89
N LEU A 11 -19.84 28.69 53.36
CA LEU A 11 -18.53 28.24 53.87
C LEU A 11 -18.31 26.84 54.48
N ALA A 12 -17.29 26.15 53.96
CA ALA A 12 -16.03 25.74 54.63
C ALA A 12 -15.49 24.45 53.96
N LEU A 13 -14.42 24.53 53.15
CA LEU A 13 -12.99 24.37 53.50
C LEU A 13 -12.47 22.93 53.34
N CYS A 14 -11.26 22.84 52.75
CA CYS A 14 -10.25 21.78 52.95
C CYS A 14 -10.54 20.43 52.21
N VAL A 15 -9.73 19.91 51.26
CA VAL A 15 -8.37 19.30 51.30
C VAL A 15 -8.20 18.55 49.92
N PRO A 16 -7.04 18.12 49.40
CA PRO A 16 -5.76 18.79 49.13
C PRO A 16 -5.17 18.44 47.72
N PHE A 17 -3.96 18.96 47.48
CA PHE A 17 -2.83 18.33 46.79
C PHE A 17 -3.03 17.60 45.44
N VAL A 18 -2.65 18.35 44.41
CA VAL A 18 -2.06 17.93 43.14
C VAL A 18 -1.03 16.80 43.33
N LEU A 19 -1.27 15.66 42.68
CA LEU A 19 -0.24 14.74 42.23
C LEU A 19 -0.35 14.63 40.71
N LEU A 20 0.38 15.51 40.02
CA LEU A 20 0.70 15.34 38.61
C LEU A 20 1.70 14.17 38.52
N ALA A 21 1.18 12.95 38.37
CA ALA A 21 1.95 11.84 37.86
C ALA A 21 2.25 12.11 36.37
N ALA A 22 3.28 12.89 36.11
CA ALA A 22 3.90 12.98 34.79
C ALA A 22 4.59 11.64 34.52
N CYS A 23 3.84 10.69 33.97
CA CYS A 23 4.44 9.56 33.27
C CYS A 23 5.14 10.13 32.04
N ALA A 24 6.41 10.48 32.20
CA ALA A 24 7.35 10.64 31.10
C ALA A 24 7.52 9.26 30.46
N SER A 25 6.56 8.87 29.62
CA SER A 25 6.74 7.81 28.65
C SER A 25 7.86 8.27 27.73
N GLY A 26 9.06 7.75 27.97
CA GLY A 26 10.21 7.97 27.13
C GLY A 26 9.88 7.51 25.71
N ASP A 27 9.54 8.48 24.87
CA ASP A 27 9.49 8.34 23.42
C ASP A 27 10.89 7.96 22.96
N LYS A 28 11.14 6.66 22.81
CA LYS A 28 12.31 6.18 22.08
C LYS A 28 12.15 6.70 20.66
N PRO A 29 13.11 7.45 20.10
CA PRO A 29 13.04 7.90 18.72
C PRO A 29 12.85 6.70 17.82
N LYS A 30 11.68 6.61 17.16
CA LYS A 30 11.43 5.62 16.12
C LYS A 30 12.39 5.95 14.98
N LEU A 31 13.49 5.20 14.90
CA LEU A 31 14.46 5.33 13.81
C LEU A 31 13.69 5.30 12.48
N PRO A 32 13.96 6.23 11.55
CA PRO A 32 13.32 6.20 10.24
C PRO A 32 13.71 4.88 9.55
N VAL A 33 12.71 4.01 9.37
CA VAL A 33 12.87 2.76 8.61
C VAL A 33 13.05 3.18 7.15
N ALA A 34 14.27 3.08 6.64
CA ALA A 34 14.53 3.32 5.23
C ALA A 34 13.73 2.32 4.38
N PRO A 35 13.11 2.76 3.26
CA PRO A 35 12.37 1.86 2.40
C PRO A 35 13.29 0.76 1.85
N ALA A 36 12.78 -0.47 1.79
CA ALA A 36 13.50 -1.61 1.24
C ALA A 36 13.92 -1.31 -0.20
N THR A 37 15.13 -1.74 -0.60
CA THR A 37 15.61 -1.61 -1.98
C THR A 37 15.66 -2.98 -2.64
N VAL A 38 15.05 -3.11 -3.81
CA VAL A 38 15.02 -4.33 -4.62
C VAL A 38 15.81 -4.08 -5.92
N GLU A 39 16.88 -4.84 -6.11
CA GLU A 39 17.65 -4.87 -7.36
C GLU A 39 17.99 -6.33 -7.70
N ALA A 40 18.19 -6.65 -8.97
CA ALA A 40 18.59 -7.99 -9.41
C ALA A 40 19.78 -7.92 -10.37
N PRO A 41 21.00 -7.61 -9.89
CA PRO A 41 22.17 -7.47 -10.75
C PRO A 41 22.48 -8.79 -11.49
N GLY A 42 22.80 -8.68 -12.78
CA GLY A 42 23.13 -9.83 -13.64
C GLY A 42 21.94 -10.73 -14.03
N LYS A 43 20.71 -10.39 -13.63
CA LYS A 43 19.49 -11.07 -14.08
C LYS A 43 18.88 -10.36 -15.29
N SER A 44 18.10 -11.08 -16.08
CA SER A 44 17.36 -10.49 -17.21
C SER A 44 16.10 -9.71 -16.76
N ALA A 45 15.64 -9.93 -15.53
CA ALA A 45 14.48 -9.26 -14.97
C ALA A 45 14.64 -9.01 -13.48
N VAL A 46 14.01 -7.94 -12.99
CA VAL A 46 13.78 -7.65 -11.59
C VAL A 46 12.34 -8.02 -11.28
N THR A 47 12.11 -8.91 -10.32
CA THR A 47 10.77 -9.32 -9.90
C THR A 47 10.41 -8.67 -8.57
N VAL A 48 9.22 -8.08 -8.48
CA VAL A 48 8.64 -7.55 -7.25
C VAL A 48 7.25 -8.13 -7.03
N THR A 49 6.87 -8.24 -5.76
CA THR A 49 5.56 -8.75 -5.32
C THR A 49 4.86 -7.72 -4.44
N SER A 50 3.64 -8.01 -3.99
CA SER A 50 2.95 -7.18 -2.99
C SER A 50 3.73 -7.06 -1.66
N ALA A 51 4.62 -7.99 -1.34
CA ALA A 51 5.49 -7.89 -0.17
C ALA A 51 6.55 -6.78 -0.28
N ASN A 52 6.75 -6.23 -1.48
CA ASN A 52 7.67 -5.14 -1.76
C ASN A 52 6.95 -3.78 -1.87
N ASP A 53 5.72 -3.65 -1.36
CA ASP A 53 4.99 -2.38 -1.37
C ASP A 53 5.78 -1.26 -0.67
N GLY A 54 5.84 -0.09 -1.30
CA GLY A 54 6.64 1.06 -0.88
C GLY A 54 8.15 0.90 -1.07
N ALA A 55 8.62 -0.20 -1.68
CA ALA A 55 10.05 -0.41 -1.93
C ALA A 55 10.56 0.49 -3.06
N ARG A 56 11.85 0.83 -2.95
CA ARG A 56 12.63 1.34 -4.08
C ARG A 56 13.05 0.18 -4.95
N VAL A 57 12.81 0.25 -6.25
CA VAL A 57 13.15 -0.80 -7.22
C VAL A 57 14.15 -0.22 -8.19
N VAL A 58 15.27 -0.90 -8.42
CA VAL A 58 16.25 -0.45 -9.41
C VAL A 58 16.36 -1.46 -10.53
N VAL A 59 16.24 -0.94 -11.74
CA VAL A 59 16.19 -1.72 -12.98
C VAL A 59 17.22 -1.13 -13.95
N ALA A 60 18.06 -1.95 -14.56
CA ALA A 60 18.93 -1.49 -15.65
C ALA A 60 18.15 -1.41 -16.97
N GLN A 61 18.55 -0.54 -17.91
CA GLN A 61 17.86 -0.40 -19.21
C GLN A 61 17.59 -1.72 -19.97
N ALA A 62 18.49 -2.70 -19.86
CA ALA A 62 18.35 -3.99 -20.54
C ALA A 62 17.49 -5.03 -19.78
N GLN A 63 17.02 -4.71 -18.58
CA GLN A 63 16.24 -5.61 -17.73
C GLN A 63 14.74 -5.35 -17.85
N GLU A 64 13.93 -6.41 -17.77
CA GLU A 64 12.48 -6.28 -17.60
C GLU A 64 12.14 -6.07 -16.12
N LEU A 65 11.16 -5.23 -15.81
CA LEU A 65 10.52 -5.21 -14.50
C LEU A 65 9.29 -6.12 -14.56
N ARG A 66 9.24 -7.13 -13.69
CA ARG A 66 8.11 -8.04 -13.53
C ARG A 66 7.44 -7.81 -12.19
N VAL A 67 6.14 -7.51 -12.19
CA VAL A 67 5.36 -7.30 -10.97
C VAL A 67 4.37 -8.45 -10.84
N GLU A 68 4.46 -9.21 -9.75
CA GLU A 68 3.66 -10.40 -9.49
C GLU A 68 2.71 -10.14 -8.32
N LEU A 69 1.42 -10.03 -8.62
CA LEU A 69 0.41 -9.69 -7.61
C LEU A 69 -0.59 -10.82 -7.47
N PRO A 70 -0.82 -11.33 -6.24
CA PRO A 70 -1.75 -12.43 -6.03
C PRO A 70 -3.20 -11.99 -6.31
N ASN A 71 -3.99 -12.92 -6.83
CA ASN A 71 -5.44 -12.88 -6.87
C ASN A 71 -5.96 -14.12 -6.15
N SER A 72 -6.83 -13.92 -5.16
CA SER A 72 -7.51 -15.03 -4.53
C SER A 72 -8.72 -15.48 -5.35
N ALA A 73 -9.13 -16.72 -5.19
CA ALA A 73 -10.38 -17.26 -5.74
C ALA A 73 -11.57 -16.36 -5.38
N TRP A 74 -11.60 -15.84 -4.14
CA TRP A 74 -12.64 -14.90 -3.71
C TRP A 74 -12.60 -13.59 -4.51
N SER A 75 -11.42 -13.00 -4.75
CA SER A 75 -11.33 -11.74 -5.51
C SER A 75 -11.74 -11.95 -6.97
N ILE A 76 -11.40 -13.10 -7.55
CA ILE A 76 -11.81 -13.50 -8.91
C ILE A 76 -13.32 -13.69 -8.98
N ALA A 77 -13.93 -14.45 -8.06
CA ALA A 77 -15.38 -14.67 -8.00
C ALA A 77 -16.18 -13.36 -7.81
N GLN A 78 -15.55 -12.34 -7.23
CA GLN A 78 -16.12 -11.01 -7.03
C GLN A 78 -15.80 -10.01 -8.16
N ASN A 79 -15.19 -10.46 -9.26
CA ASN A 79 -14.78 -9.64 -10.41
C ASN A 79 -13.82 -8.50 -10.04
N PHE A 80 -12.89 -8.74 -9.13
CA PHE A 80 -11.76 -7.83 -8.91
C PHE A 80 -10.62 -8.14 -9.86
N GLU A 81 -10.00 -7.08 -10.38
CA GLU A 81 -8.88 -7.15 -11.32
C GLU A 81 -7.77 -6.17 -10.90
N TRP A 82 -6.52 -6.60 -11.05
CA TRP A 82 -5.38 -5.69 -10.90
C TRP A 82 -5.25 -4.82 -12.15
N SER A 83 -4.98 -3.53 -11.94
CA SER A 83 -4.73 -2.58 -13.02
C SER A 83 -3.61 -1.63 -12.65
N VAL A 84 -2.88 -1.13 -13.65
CA VAL A 84 -1.95 -0.01 -13.48
C VAL A 84 -2.78 1.26 -13.34
N VAL A 85 -2.60 1.95 -12.21
CA VAL A 85 -3.36 3.16 -11.88
C VAL A 85 -2.58 4.41 -12.23
N ASP A 86 -1.27 4.36 -12.01
CA ASP A 86 -0.38 5.49 -12.19
C ASP A 86 0.97 4.96 -12.65
N LEU A 87 1.47 5.54 -13.73
CA LEU A 87 2.79 5.28 -14.28
C LEU A 87 3.22 6.55 -15.00
N GLY A 88 4.19 7.26 -14.42
CA GLY A 88 4.76 8.44 -15.07
C GLY A 88 5.30 8.08 -16.46
N PRO A 89 5.06 8.93 -17.48
CA PRO A 89 5.47 8.63 -18.84
C PRO A 89 7.01 8.64 -19.01
N GLY A 90 7.50 7.88 -19.98
CA GLY A 90 8.85 8.04 -20.54
C GLY A 90 9.99 7.26 -19.87
N VAL A 91 9.82 6.74 -18.65
CA VAL A 91 10.84 5.93 -17.96
C VAL A 91 10.59 4.43 -18.15
N LEU A 92 9.33 4.00 -17.96
CA LEU A 92 8.89 2.61 -18.11
C LEU A 92 7.72 2.54 -19.10
N VAL A 93 7.65 1.45 -19.85
CA VAL A 93 6.55 1.14 -20.75
C VAL A 93 5.93 -0.20 -20.36
N PRO A 94 4.62 -0.29 -20.11
CA PRO A 94 3.95 -1.57 -19.90
C PRO A 94 3.98 -2.39 -21.19
N THR A 95 4.49 -3.62 -21.12
CA THR A 95 4.54 -4.54 -22.26
C THR A 95 3.37 -5.52 -22.26
N GLY A 96 2.65 -5.64 -21.14
CA GLY A 96 1.42 -6.41 -21.02
C GLY A 96 1.21 -6.96 -19.61
N SER A 97 0.07 -7.60 -19.40
CA SER A 97 -0.23 -8.35 -18.19
C SER A 97 -0.82 -9.72 -18.54
N ARG A 98 -0.63 -10.70 -17.65
CA ARG A 98 -1.22 -12.04 -17.76
C ARG A 98 -1.57 -12.58 -16.39
N PHE A 99 -2.73 -13.21 -16.28
CA PHE A 99 -3.09 -14.01 -15.12
C PHE A 99 -2.53 -15.44 -15.25
N GLU A 100 -1.78 -15.89 -14.25
CA GLU A 100 -1.21 -17.23 -14.13
C GLU A 100 -1.86 -17.94 -12.94
N ARG A 101 -2.44 -19.13 -13.15
CA ARG A 101 -3.11 -19.88 -12.09
C ARG A 101 -2.14 -20.70 -11.28
N THR A 102 -2.39 -20.78 -9.97
CA THR A 102 -1.59 -21.62 -9.06
C THR A 102 -1.90 -23.11 -9.25
N ALA A 103 -3.16 -23.47 -9.52
CA ALA A 103 -3.60 -24.83 -9.77
C ALA A 103 -4.36 -24.96 -11.09
N ARG A 104 -4.30 -26.15 -11.70
CA ARG A 104 -5.18 -26.52 -12.82
C ARG A 104 -6.50 -27.08 -12.28
N ASP A 105 -7.26 -26.28 -11.55
CA ASP A 105 -8.61 -26.71 -11.17
C ASP A 105 -9.55 -26.62 -12.38
N VAL A 106 -10.57 -27.47 -12.37
CA VAL A 106 -11.58 -27.55 -13.44
C VAL A 106 -12.42 -26.27 -13.48
N ASN A 107 -12.57 -25.56 -12.35
CA ASN A 107 -13.35 -24.34 -12.26
C ASN A 107 -12.47 -23.07 -12.26
N PRO A 108 -12.50 -22.27 -13.33
CA PRO A 108 -11.71 -21.06 -13.46
C PRO A 108 -12.01 -19.94 -12.45
N LEU A 109 -13.19 -19.98 -11.83
CA LEU A 109 -13.65 -18.94 -10.91
C LEU A 109 -13.28 -19.24 -9.44
N GLU A 110 -12.68 -20.41 -9.19
CA GLU A 110 -12.39 -20.91 -7.84
C GLU A 110 -10.90 -21.12 -7.58
N SER A 111 -10.03 -20.85 -8.55
CA SER A 111 -8.58 -20.99 -8.39
C SER A 111 -7.92 -19.67 -8.03
N ASP A 112 -7.06 -19.71 -7.02
CA ASP A 112 -6.08 -18.66 -6.79
C ASP A 112 -5.11 -18.55 -7.98
N GLY A 113 -4.46 -17.40 -8.09
CA GLY A 113 -3.39 -17.19 -9.04
C GLY A 113 -2.65 -15.88 -8.82
N THR A 114 -1.90 -15.49 -9.84
CA THR A 114 -1.05 -14.30 -9.82
C THR A 114 -1.25 -13.54 -11.12
N THR A 115 -1.57 -12.25 -11.02
CA THR A 115 -1.46 -11.33 -12.15
C THR A 115 -0.03 -10.86 -12.28
N VAL A 116 0.57 -11.13 -13.43
CA VAL A 116 1.94 -10.76 -13.78
C VAL A 116 1.89 -9.58 -14.74
N PHE A 117 2.39 -8.43 -14.31
CA PHE A 117 2.64 -7.28 -15.18
C PHE A 117 4.10 -7.25 -15.60
N ARG A 118 4.35 -6.85 -16.85
CA ARG A 118 5.68 -6.71 -17.41
C ARG A 118 5.88 -5.28 -17.90
N PHE A 119 7.05 -4.72 -17.61
CA PHE A 119 7.43 -3.38 -18.01
C PHE A 119 8.84 -3.39 -18.58
N ARG A 120 9.03 -2.67 -19.68
CA ARG A 120 10.34 -2.44 -20.27
C ARG A 120 10.81 -1.03 -19.94
N PRO A 121 12.05 -0.85 -19.49
CA PRO A 121 12.69 0.46 -19.42
C PRO A 121 12.77 1.11 -20.80
N GLN A 122 12.39 2.38 -20.87
CA GLN A 122 12.48 3.19 -22.08
C GLN A 122 13.62 4.21 -21.99
N ALA A 123 13.80 4.85 -20.84
CA ALA A 123 14.85 5.83 -20.60
C ALA A 123 15.30 5.79 -19.13
N PRO A 124 16.54 6.25 -18.82
CA PRO A 124 16.97 6.44 -17.44
C PRO A 124 16.06 7.46 -16.73
N GLY A 125 15.83 7.25 -15.44
CA GLY A 125 15.00 8.14 -14.64
C GLY A 125 14.32 7.44 -13.48
N ALA A 126 13.54 8.20 -12.72
CA ALA A 126 12.76 7.67 -11.60
C ALA A 126 11.26 7.89 -11.86
N VAL A 127 10.46 6.89 -11.51
CA VAL A 127 9.00 6.91 -11.64
C VAL A 127 8.35 6.12 -10.52
N THR A 128 7.21 6.60 -10.02
CA THR A 128 6.37 5.79 -9.12
C THR A 128 5.39 4.98 -9.97
N LEU A 129 5.40 3.66 -9.78
CA LEU A 129 4.45 2.72 -10.39
C LEU A 129 3.40 2.33 -9.34
N LYS A 130 2.13 2.61 -9.60
CA LYS A 130 1.02 2.20 -8.73
C LYS A 130 0.10 1.21 -9.43
N LEU A 131 -0.24 0.14 -8.74
CA LEU A 131 -1.24 -0.83 -9.18
C LEU A 131 -2.33 -0.97 -8.13
N ALA A 132 -3.55 -1.27 -8.56
CA ALA A 132 -4.66 -1.48 -7.65
C ALA A 132 -5.57 -2.62 -8.10
N LEU A 133 -6.04 -3.39 -7.13
CA LEU A 133 -7.04 -4.43 -7.27
C LEU A 133 -8.42 -3.79 -7.06
N ARG A 134 -9.21 -3.69 -8.11
CA ARG A 134 -10.54 -3.04 -8.07
C ARG A 134 -11.52 -3.74 -8.98
N ARG A 135 -12.81 -3.49 -8.79
CA ARG A 135 -13.82 -3.91 -9.77
C ARG A 135 -13.75 -2.99 -10.98
N PRO A 136 -13.70 -3.52 -12.22
CA PRO A 136 -13.75 -2.69 -13.41
C PRO A 136 -15.00 -1.80 -13.41
N HIS A 137 -14.85 -0.55 -13.88
CA HIS A 137 -15.93 0.44 -14.04
C HIS A 137 -16.69 0.84 -12.77
N ARG A 138 -16.17 0.50 -11.59
CA ARG A 138 -16.71 0.95 -10.30
C ARG A 138 -15.82 2.06 -9.73
N LEU A 139 -16.43 2.97 -8.97
CA LEU A 139 -15.78 4.10 -8.31
C LEU A 139 -15.49 3.84 -6.83
N ASP A 140 -15.64 2.60 -6.38
CA ASP A 140 -15.31 2.20 -5.02
C ASP A 140 -13.80 2.25 -4.76
N ALA A 141 -13.44 2.36 -3.48
CA ALA A 141 -12.04 2.27 -3.08
C ALA A 141 -11.46 0.91 -3.53
N PRO A 142 -10.19 0.87 -3.96
CA PRO A 142 -9.58 -0.39 -4.35
C PRO A 142 -9.50 -1.33 -3.15
N LEU A 143 -9.70 -2.62 -3.40
CA LEU A 143 -9.56 -3.67 -2.39
C LEU A 143 -8.13 -3.74 -1.88
N GLN A 144 -7.16 -3.56 -2.78
CA GLN A 144 -5.73 -3.48 -2.49
C GLN A 144 -5.06 -2.48 -3.43
N ALA A 145 -3.99 -1.85 -2.98
CA ALA A 145 -3.12 -1.04 -3.81
C ALA A 145 -1.67 -1.30 -3.41
N VAL A 146 -0.76 -1.24 -4.39
CA VAL A 146 0.68 -1.34 -4.20
C VAL A 146 1.37 -0.24 -4.98
N SER A 147 2.48 0.25 -4.45
CA SER A 147 3.29 1.32 -5.03
C SER A 147 4.77 0.94 -4.99
N PHE A 148 5.48 1.19 -6.09
CA PHE A 148 6.92 0.97 -6.19
C PHE A 148 7.60 2.24 -6.71
N ASP A 149 8.67 2.66 -6.04
CA ASP A 149 9.52 3.76 -6.53
C ASP A 149 10.60 3.18 -7.43
N VAL A 150 10.38 3.20 -8.74
CA VAL A 150 11.26 2.55 -9.72
C VAL A 150 12.28 3.55 -10.26
N THR A 151 13.56 3.19 -10.18
CA THR A 151 14.66 3.90 -10.82
C THR A 151 15.25 3.05 -11.94
N VAL A 152 15.21 3.57 -13.16
CA VAL A 152 15.94 3.03 -14.31
C VAL A 152 17.33 3.65 -14.36
N LYS A 153 18.36 2.80 -14.31
CA LYS A 153 19.77 3.18 -14.49
C LYS A 153 20.21 2.93 -15.94
#